data_AF-A0ABD1BR55-F1
#
_entry.id   AF-A0ABD1BR55-F1
#
_cell.length_a   1.000
_cell.length_b   1.000
_cell.length_c   1.000
_cell.angle_alpha   90.00
_cell.angle_beta   90.00
_cell.angle_gamma   90.00
#
_symmetry.space_group_name_H-M   'P 1'
#
loop_
_entity.id
_entity.type
_entity.pdbx_description
1 polymer ?
#
loop_
_entity_poly.entity_id
_entity_poly.type
_entity_poly.pdbx_seq_one_letter_code
_entity_poly.pdbx_strand_id
1 'polypeptide(L)'
;MNSRYMNKVLQIEALKNKPREDEARNILDDVANDVQKIMRRRNWRVKLLSEICPSDPNILGSNVRMGEKVELRLRKVDDDGNFYTEILDTMLHELCHNVHDGHCPAFMKLWNDLRKVQHYNDGFVCQLTFVCPVLMMNNIHQANVSSYVWFPYVIDSTEEDSCPPSSSHPGGIIDLTEGDSCSP
;
A
#
# COMPACT_ATOMS: atom_id res chain seq x y z
N MET A 1 -13.94 1.09 -20.84
CA MET A 1 -12.79 1.93 -20.42
C MET A 1 -11.67 1.00 -19.95
N ASN A 2 -10.41 1.28 -20.31
CA ASN A 2 -9.28 0.41 -19.99
C ASN A 2 -8.92 0.52 -18.50
N SER A 3 -9.09 -0.57 -17.74
CA SER A 3 -8.90 -0.64 -16.27
C SER A 3 -7.51 -0.17 -15.82
N ARG A 4 -6.49 -0.27 -16.69
CA ARG A 4 -5.11 0.17 -16.39
C ARG A 4 -4.98 1.65 -16.02
N TYR A 5 -5.91 2.51 -16.41
CA TYR A 5 -5.88 3.95 -16.09
C TYR A 5 -6.57 4.28 -14.76
N MET A 6 -7.34 3.34 -14.19
CA MET A 6 -8.14 3.57 -12.99
C MET A 6 -7.47 3.04 -11.72
N ASN A 7 -6.53 2.10 -11.83
CA ASN A 7 -5.84 1.50 -10.69
C ASN A 7 -4.63 2.37 -10.28
N LYS A 8 -4.92 3.57 -9.78
CA LYS A 8 -3.94 4.57 -9.33
C LYS A 8 -4.54 5.49 -8.28
N VAL A 9 -3.70 6.35 -7.70
CA VAL A 9 -4.16 7.54 -6.98
C VAL A 9 -4.67 8.57 -8.01
N LEU A 10 -5.89 9.08 -7.84
CA LEU A 10 -6.50 10.02 -8.79
C LEU A 10 -6.22 11.48 -8.44
N GLN A 11 -6.27 11.83 -7.16
CA GLN A 11 -6.07 13.18 -6.65
C GLN A 11 -5.18 13.14 -5.41
N ILE A 12 -4.35 14.17 -5.28
CA ILE A 12 -3.41 14.34 -4.18
C ILE A 12 -3.59 15.74 -3.58
N GLU A 13 -3.68 15.85 -2.26
CA GLU A 13 -3.87 17.12 -1.54
C GLU A 13 -3.00 17.21 -0.29
N ALA A 14 -2.11 18.20 -0.22
CA ALA A 14 -1.37 18.55 0.99
C ALA A 14 -2.14 19.58 1.83
N LEU A 15 -1.80 19.71 3.12
CA LEU A 15 -2.38 20.73 3.98
C LEU A 15 -1.91 22.12 3.58
N LYS A 16 -2.87 23.01 3.31
CA LYS A 16 -2.60 24.40 2.96
C LYS A 16 -2.11 25.20 4.17
N ASN A 17 -1.28 26.20 3.91
CA ASN A 17 -0.78 27.15 4.93
C ASN A 17 0.10 26.49 6.00
N LYS A 18 0.66 25.31 5.73
CA LYS A 18 1.69 24.67 6.56
C LYS A 18 3.08 24.98 5.99
N PRO A 19 4.13 25.01 6.82
CA PRO A 19 5.50 25.19 6.30
C PRO A 19 5.84 24.08 5.30
N ARG A 20 6.65 24.38 4.27
CA ARG A 20 7.10 23.36 3.29
C ARG A 20 5.92 22.61 2.62
N GLU A 21 4.82 23.30 2.32
CA GLU A 21 3.63 22.74 1.65
C GLU A 21 3.98 22.01 0.33
N ASP A 22 4.82 22.62 -0.50
CA ASP A 22 5.26 22.02 -1.76
C ASP A 22 6.01 20.69 -1.55
N GLU A 23 6.80 20.60 -0.48
CA GLU A 23 7.52 19.37 -0.15
C GLU A 23 6.59 18.28 0.37
N ALA A 24 5.61 18.65 1.20
CA ALA A 24 4.56 17.72 1.64
C ALA A 24 3.80 17.14 0.44
N ARG A 25 3.50 17.98 -0.55
CA ARG A 25 2.89 17.53 -1.81
C ARG A 25 3.80 16.57 -2.58
N ASN A 26 5.08 16.90 -2.73
CA ASN A 26 6.04 16.04 -3.41
C ASN A 26 6.16 14.67 -2.72
N ILE A 27 6.19 14.62 -1.39
CA ILE A 27 6.17 13.36 -0.63
C ILE A 27 4.94 12.51 -0.97
N LEU A 28 3.75 13.12 -1.06
CA LEU A 28 2.54 12.39 -1.44
C LEU A 28 2.59 11.90 -2.90
N ASP A 29 3.15 12.70 -3.81
CA ASP A 29 3.35 12.32 -5.21
C ASP A 29 4.33 11.12 -5.32
N ASP A 30 5.42 11.14 -4.56
CA ASP A 30 6.41 10.05 -4.50
C ASP A 30 5.79 8.77 -3.93
N VAL A 31 5.08 8.87 -2.80
CA VAL A 31 4.36 7.75 -2.18
C VAL A 31 3.34 7.15 -3.15
N ALA A 32 2.60 7.98 -3.89
CA ALA A 32 1.65 7.51 -4.90
C ALA A 32 2.35 6.76 -6.05
N ASN A 33 3.53 7.21 -6.47
CA ASN A 33 4.33 6.55 -7.50
C ASN A 33 4.85 5.19 -7.02
N ASP A 34 5.34 5.11 -5.78
CA ASP A 34 5.87 3.88 -5.18
C ASP A 34 4.82 2.78 -5.13
N VAL A 35 3.61 3.09 -4.66
CA VAL A 35 2.53 2.11 -4.53
C VAL A 35 1.83 1.79 -5.86
N GLN A 36 2.09 2.54 -6.93
CA GLN A 36 1.39 2.42 -8.21
C GLN A 36 1.45 0.98 -8.78
N LYS A 37 2.61 0.32 -8.65
CA LYS A 37 2.77 -1.06 -9.14
C LYS A 37 1.95 -2.06 -8.32
N ILE A 38 1.87 -1.86 -7.01
CA ILE A 38 1.06 -2.66 -6.09
C ILE A 38 -0.42 -2.48 -6.42
N MET A 39 -0.89 -1.24 -6.52
CA MET A 39 -2.28 -0.92 -6.85
C MET A 39 -2.73 -1.53 -8.18
N ARG A 40 -1.87 -1.45 -9.22
CA ARG A 40 -2.16 -2.06 -10.53
C ARG A 40 -2.28 -3.58 -10.48
N ARG A 41 -1.44 -4.26 -9.70
CA ARG A 41 -1.48 -5.73 -9.58
C ARG A 41 -2.71 -6.22 -8.81
N ARG A 42 -3.17 -5.44 -7.84
CA ARG A 42 -4.31 -5.78 -6.97
C ARG A 42 -5.64 -5.15 -7.40
N ASN A 43 -5.65 -4.43 -8.51
CA ASN A 43 -6.81 -3.66 -9.00
C ASN A 43 -7.36 -2.65 -7.97
N TRP A 44 -6.48 -2.08 -7.15
CA TRP A 44 -6.85 -1.06 -6.18
C TRP A 44 -6.81 0.33 -6.78
N ARG A 45 -7.65 1.22 -6.24
CA ARG A 45 -7.76 2.63 -6.62
C ARG A 45 -7.92 3.46 -5.37
N VAL A 46 -7.24 4.60 -5.33
CA VAL A 46 -7.43 5.62 -4.30
C VAL A 46 -7.95 6.88 -4.98
N LYS A 47 -9.15 7.36 -4.64
CA LYS A 47 -9.67 8.58 -5.28
C LYS A 47 -8.93 9.81 -4.79
N LEU A 48 -8.72 9.93 -3.48
CA LEU A 48 -8.00 11.04 -2.86
C LEU A 48 -6.95 10.50 -1.88
N LEU A 49 -5.70 10.90 -2.09
CA LEU A 49 -4.63 10.77 -1.10
C LEU A 49 -4.35 12.15 -0.51
N SER A 50 -4.51 12.32 0.81
CA SER A 50 -4.36 13.63 1.43
C SER A 50 -3.54 13.62 2.71
N GLU A 51 -2.89 14.75 2.99
CA GLU A 51 -2.25 14.99 4.28
C GLU A 51 -3.28 15.31 5.37
N ILE A 52 -3.05 14.78 6.58
CA ILE A 52 -3.80 15.14 7.80
C ILE A 52 -2.87 15.52 8.95
N CYS A 53 -3.40 16.29 9.89
CA CYS A 53 -2.73 16.63 11.15
C CYS A 53 -3.77 16.60 12.28
N PRO A 54 -4.24 15.41 12.68
CA PRO A 54 -5.24 15.28 13.74
C PRO A 54 -4.67 15.70 15.09
N SER A 55 -5.54 16.07 16.03
CA SER A 55 -5.14 16.42 17.40
C SER A 55 -4.58 15.24 18.17
N ASP A 56 -5.03 14.03 17.86
CA ASP A 56 -4.51 12.79 18.44
C ASP A 56 -3.16 12.42 17.79
N PRO A 57 -2.05 12.40 18.54
CA PRO A 57 -0.72 12.12 18.02
C PRO A 57 -0.53 10.68 17.51
N ASN A 58 -1.36 9.73 17.96
CA ASN A 58 -1.21 8.32 17.63
C ASN A 58 -1.71 8.00 16.21
N ILE A 59 -2.55 8.86 15.65
CA ILE A 59 -3.11 8.71 14.31
C ILE A 59 -2.08 9.12 13.25
N LEU A 60 -1.46 8.13 12.61
CA LEU A 60 -0.57 8.38 11.46
C LEU A 60 -1.28 8.26 10.11
N GLY A 61 -2.46 7.66 10.04
CA GLY A 61 -3.16 7.42 8.79
C GLY A 61 -4.60 6.94 8.99
N SER A 62 -5.37 6.98 7.90
CA SER A 62 -6.69 6.35 7.84
C SER A 62 -7.11 6.06 6.40
N ASN A 63 -7.81 4.94 6.20
CA ASN A 63 -8.45 4.59 4.94
C ASN A 63 -9.98 4.61 5.08
N VAL A 64 -10.62 5.52 4.36
CA VAL A 64 -12.07 5.66 4.31
C VAL A 64 -12.62 4.90 3.10
N ARG A 65 -13.55 3.99 3.36
CA ARG A 65 -14.33 3.25 2.34
C ARG A 65 -13.45 2.58 1.28
N MET A 66 -12.44 1.83 1.72
CA MET A 66 -11.61 0.98 0.86
C MET A 66 -11.01 1.74 -0.34
N GLY A 67 -10.37 2.88 -0.06
CA GLY A 67 -9.68 3.70 -1.07
C GLY A 67 -10.54 4.82 -1.66
N GLU A 68 -11.68 5.18 -1.05
CA GLU A 68 -12.31 6.46 -1.41
C GLU A 68 -11.39 7.62 -1.01
N LYS A 69 -10.88 7.59 0.22
CA LYS A 69 -9.94 8.58 0.71
C LYS A 69 -8.92 7.88 1.60
N VAL A 70 -7.64 8.13 1.34
CA VAL A 70 -6.54 7.73 2.20
C VAL A 70 -5.90 8.98 2.74
N GLU A 71 -5.77 9.04 4.05
CA GLU A 71 -5.22 10.16 4.79
C GLU A 71 -3.91 9.75 5.44
N LEU A 72 -2.86 10.55 5.30
CA LEU A 72 -1.55 10.29 5.89
C LEU A 72 -1.09 11.49 6.72
N ARG A 73 -0.58 11.24 7.92
CA ARG A 73 0.15 12.23 8.70
C ARG A 73 1.58 12.27 8.19
N LEU A 74 1.96 13.39 7.58
CA LEU A 74 3.33 13.57 7.08
C LEU A 74 4.24 14.19 8.13
N ARG A 75 3.69 15.08 8.97
CA ARG A 75 4.46 15.93 9.90
C ARG A 75 4.54 15.35 11.30
N LYS A 76 5.70 15.52 11.94
CA LYS A 76 5.92 15.13 13.34
C LYS A 76 5.02 15.92 14.28
N VAL A 77 4.61 15.26 15.35
CA VAL A 77 3.89 15.91 16.46
C VAL A 77 4.78 17.02 17.04
N ASP A 78 4.18 18.19 17.29
CA ASP A 78 4.83 19.41 17.80
C ASP A 78 5.93 20.02 16.90
N ASP A 79 6.14 19.48 15.71
CA ASP A 79 7.16 19.95 14.77
C ASP A 79 6.68 19.86 13.32
N ASP A 80 5.86 20.84 12.94
CA ASP A 80 5.35 20.99 11.58
C ASP A 80 6.48 21.13 10.53
N GLY A 81 7.70 21.47 10.97
CA GLY A 81 8.85 21.65 10.10
C GLY A 81 9.48 20.34 9.65
N ASN A 82 9.20 19.22 10.31
CA ASN A 82 9.83 17.93 10.04
C ASN A 82 8.82 16.83 9.69
N PHE A 83 9.21 15.96 8.78
CA PHE A 83 8.38 14.86 8.29
C PHE A 83 8.76 13.51 8.91
N TYR A 84 7.83 12.56 8.94
CA TYR A 84 8.11 11.16 9.27
C TYR A 84 8.89 10.46 8.17
N THR A 85 9.66 9.43 8.54
CA THR A 85 10.41 8.58 7.60
C THR A 85 9.60 7.38 7.14
N GLU A 86 8.59 6.99 7.90
CA GLU A 86 7.79 5.78 7.74
C GLU A 86 6.50 6.00 6.91
N ILE A 87 6.38 7.13 6.21
CA ILE A 87 5.14 7.54 5.50
C ILE A 87 4.69 6.49 4.47
N LEU A 88 5.63 5.92 3.72
CA LEU A 88 5.33 4.87 2.76
C LEU A 88 4.82 3.61 3.46
N ASP A 89 5.36 3.27 4.63
CA ASP A 89 4.93 2.11 5.39
C ASP A 89 3.49 2.27 5.90
N THR A 90 3.15 3.47 6.38
CA THR A 90 1.77 3.86 6.70
C THR A 90 0.87 3.77 5.48
N MET A 91 1.29 4.24 4.30
CA MET A 91 0.51 4.07 3.08
C MET A 91 0.23 2.59 2.74
N LEU A 92 1.24 1.72 2.89
CA LEU A 92 1.05 0.28 2.67
C LEU A 92 0.09 -0.35 3.68
N HIS A 93 0.12 0.11 4.93
CA HIS A 93 -0.84 -0.26 5.96
C HIS A 93 -2.26 0.12 5.55
N GLU A 94 -2.47 1.38 5.19
CA GLU A 94 -3.78 1.89 4.79
C GLU A 94 -4.33 1.14 3.57
N LEU A 95 -3.48 0.78 2.60
CA LEU A 95 -3.92 -0.03 1.46
C LEU A 95 -4.40 -1.43 1.85
N CYS A 96 -3.92 -2.01 2.96
CA CYS A 96 -4.42 -3.30 3.46
C CYS A 96 -5.88 -3.20 3.93
N HIS A 97 -6.31 -2.04 4.40
CA HIS A 97 -7.70 -1.75 4.74
C HIS A 97 -8.67 -1.75 3.54
N ASN A 98 -8.17 -1.90 2.30
CA ASN A 98 -9.04 -2.21 1.16
C ASN A 98 -9.59 -3.65 1.19
N VAL A 99 -9.03 -4.52 2.02
CA VAL A 99 -9.39 -5.95 2.12
C VAL A 99 -9.76 -6.34 3.54
N HIS A 100 -9.05 -5.81 4.54
CA HIS A 100 -9.21 -6.18 5.93
C HIS A 100 -9.41 -4.95 6.81
N ASP A 101 -10.60 -4.79 7.41
CA ASP A 101 -10.88 -3.65 8.29
C ASP A 101 -10.11 -3.74 9.63
N GLY A 102 -9.87 -4.96 10.14
CA GLY A 102 -9.13 -5.20 11.39
C GLY A 102 -7.69 -5.66 11.20
N HIS A 103 -6.89 -5.55 12.27
CA HIS A 103 -5.46 -5.88 12.30
C HIS A 103 -5.17 -7.35 12.60
N CYS A 104 -5.93 -8.27 12.01
CA CYS A 104 -5.78 -9.71 12.24
C CYS A 104 -4.51 -10.30 11.57
N PRO A 105 -4.13 -11.56 11.83
CA PRO A 105 -2.94 -12.16 11.20
C PRO A 105 -2.93 -12.11 9.67
N ALA A 106 -4.10 -12.20 9.03
CA ALA A 106 -4.24 -12.04 7.58
C ALA A 106 -3.87 -10.60 7.12
N PHE A 107 -4.30 -9.57 7.86
CA PHE A 107 -3.87 -8.19 7.63
C PHE A 107 -2.35 -8.06 7.73
N MET A 108 -1.76 -8.57 8.81
CA MET A 108 -0.31 -8.49 9.03
C MET A 108 0.47 -9.21 7.93
N LYS A 109 -0.02 -10.37 7.49
CA LYS A 109 0.56 -11.09 6.36
C LYS A 109 0.48 -10.26 5.08
N LEU A 110 -0.69 -9.69 4.76
CA LEU A 110 -0.86 -8.83 3.58
C LEU A 110 0.11 -7.65 3.62
N TRP A 111 0.19 -6.95 4.74
CA TRP A 111 1.06 -5.79 4.91
C TRP A 111 2.53 -6.15 4.72
N ASN A 112 2.99 -7.26 5.31
CA ASN A 112 4.34 -7.78 5.11
C ASN A 112 4.62 -8.16 3.64
N ASP A 113 3.64 -8.76 2.96
CA ASP A 113 3.78 -9.11 1.54
C ASP A 113 3.87 -7.85 0.67
N LEU A 114 3.17 -6.76 1.01
CA LEU A 114 3.31 -5.48 0.32
C LEU A 114 4.71 -4.87 0.48
N ARG A 115 5.25 -4.85 1.71
CA ARG A 115 6.61 -4.33 1.99
C ARG A 115 7.69 -5.07 1.20
N LYS A 116 7.60 -6.40 1.09
CA LYS A 116 8.53 -7.20 0.27
C LYS A 116 8.51 -6.79 -1.20
N VAL A 117 7.32 -6.54 -1.75
CA VAL A 117 7.18 -6.08 -3.14
C VAL A 117 7.79 -4.69 -3.33
N GLN A 118 7.68 -3.82 -2.33
CA GLN A 118 8.29 -2.49 -2.37
C GLN A 118 9.81 -2.56 -2.36
N HIS A 119 10.42 -3.29 -1.42
CA HIS A 119 11.87 -3.45 -1.34
C HIS A 119 12.50 -4.07 -2.59
N TYR A 120 11.77 -4.93 -3.31
CA TYR A 120 12.23 -5.48 -4.59
C TYR A 120 12.30 -4.42 -5.70
N ASN A 121 11.49 -3.36 -5.63
CA ASN A 121 11.45 -2.31 -6.65
C ASN A 121 12.53 -1.23 -6.44
N ASP A 122 13.00 -1.03 -5.21
CA ASP A 122 14.02 -0.03 -4.84
C ASP A 122 15.46 -0.43 -5.26
N GLY A 123 15.60 -1.46 -6.11
CA GLY A 123 16.89 -1.80 -6.72
C GLY A 123 17.84 -2.61 -5.84
N PHE A 124 17.41 -3.09 -4.66
CA PHE A 124 18.16 -4.11 -3.94
C PHE A 124 17.95 -5.46 -4.61
N VAL A 125 18.81 -5.77 -5.57
CA VAL A 125 19.01 -7.13 -6.06
C VAL A 125 19.28 -7.99 -4.83
N CYS A 126 18.32 -8.81 -4.42
CA CYS A 126 18.62 -9.88 -3.48
C CYS A 126 19.60 -10.81 -4.21
N GLN A 127 20.88 -10.58 -3.94
CA GLN A 127 21.99 -11.36 -4.43
C GLN A 127 22.00 -12.68 -3.64
N LEU A 128 20.97 -13.51 -3.82
CA LEU A 128 20.89 -14.90 -3.42
C LEU A 128 19.80 -15.57 -4.29
N THR A 129 20.27 -16.02 -5.46
CA THR A 129 19.83 -17.20 -6.20
C THR A 129 18.31 -17.43 -6.32
N PHE A 130 17.72 -16.94 -7.41
CA PHE A 130 17.01 -17.81 -8.36
C PHE A 130 17.13 -17.18 -9.75
N VAL A 131 18.16 -17.60 -10.47
CA VAL A 131 18.26 -17.41 -11.92
C VAL A 131 17.09 -18.18 -12.53
N CYS A 132 16.15 -17.49 -13.15
CA CYS A 132 15.16 -18.13 -14.01
C CYS A 132 15.90 -18.53 -15.31
N PRO A 133 16.09 -19.82 -15.63
CA PRO A 133 16.87 -20.22 -16.79
C PRO A 133 15.99 -20.21 -18.04
N VAL A 134 15.45 -19.06 -18.43
CA VAL A 134 14.88 -18.90 -19.78
C VAL A 134 15.08 -17.45 -20.22
N LEU A 135 16.28 -17.11 -20.70
CA LEU A 135 16.49 -16.03 -21.68
C LEU A 135 17.98 -15.98 -22.08
N MET A 136 18.43 -16.99 -22.82
CA MET A 136 19.44 -16.80 -23.86
C MET A 136 19.16 -17.79 -24.98
N MET A 137 18.53 -17.31 -26.06
CA MET A 137 18.90 -17.62 -27.45
C MET A 137 17.85 -17.02 -28.40
N ASN A 138 18.31 -16.06 -29.19
CA ASN A 138 17.63 -15.57 -30.39
C ASN A 138 17.58 -16.68 -31.44
N ASN A 139 16.41 -16.96 -32.03
CA ASN A 139 16.31 -17.24 -33.45
C ASN A 139 14.87 -17.14 -33.96
N ILE A 140 14.73 -16.42 -35.06
CA ILE A 140 13.49 -16.23 -35.82
C ILE A 140 13.21 -17.54 -36.55
N HIS A 141 12.17 -18.28 -36.17
CA HIS A 141 11.29 -18.97 -37.12
C HIS A 141 10.05 -19.53 -36.40
N GLN A 142 8.91 -19.21 -37.01
CA GLN A 142 7.56 -19.75 -36.86
C GLN A 142 7.36 -20.75 -35.71
N ALA A 143 6.68 -20.31 -34.65
CA ALA A 143 5.92 -21.21 -33.79
C ALA A 143 4.62 -20.54 -33.36
N ASN A 144 3.58 -21.35 -33.44
CA ASN A 144 2.17 -21.05 -33.49
C ASN A 144 1.65 -20.46 -32.15
N VAL A 145 0.68 -19.55 -32.26
CA VAL A 145 -0.06 -18.97 -31.14
C VAL A 145 -1.00 -20.02 -30.53
N SER A 146 -0.58 -20.70 -29.47
CA SER A 146 -1.51 -21.34 -28.54
C SER A 146 -0.79 -21.72 -27.24
N SER A 147 -1.42 -21.43 -26.11
CA SER A 147 -1.03 -21.84 -24.75
C SER A 147 0.20 -21.18 -24.10
N TYR A 148 0.14 -19.85 -23.87
CA TYR A 148 0.78 -19.28 -22.68
C TYR A 148 -0.19 -19.38 -21.51
N VAL A 149 -0.06 -20.44 -20.72
CA VAL A 149 -0.71 -20.55 -19.41
C VAL A 149 0.05 -19.63 -18.46
N TRP A 150 -0.39 -18.38 -18.38
CA TRP A 150 0.02 -17.49 -17.30
C TRP A 150 -0.55 -18.08 -16.01
N PHE A 151 0.33 -18.51 -15.09
CA PHE A 151 -0.05 -18.77 -13.70
C PHE A 151 -0.84 -17.56 -13.19
N PRO A 152 -2.15 -17.69 -12.96
CA PRO A 152 -2.86 -16.63 -12.30
C PRO A 152 -2.59 -16.90 -10.81
N TYR A 153 -1.89 -15.99 -10.14
CA TYR A 153 -2.06 -15.88 -8.70
C TYR A 153 -3.45 -15.29 -8.48
N VAL A 154 -4.49 -16.08 -8.77
CA VAL A 154 -5.81 -15.89 -8.20
C VAL A 154 -5.59 -16.21 -6.73
N ILE A 155 -5.64 -15.18 -5.90
CA ILE A 155 -5.90 -15.42 -4.49
C ILE A 155 -7.35 -15.89 -4.48
N ASP A 156 -7.53 -17.21 -4.47
CA ASP A 156 -8.82 -17.82 -4.17
C ASP A 156 -9.13 -17.42 -2.73
N SER A 157 -10.05 -16.47 -2.58
CA SER A 157 -10.52 -16.04 -1.27
C SER A 157 -11.39 -17.15 -0.72
N THR A 158 -10.76 -18.20 -0.19
CA THR A 158 -11.44 -19.17 0.67
C THR A 158 -11.92 -18.42 1.91
N GLU A 159 -13.18 -18.61 2.26
CA GLU A 159 -13.89 -17.96 3.39
C GLU A 159 -13.25 -18.17 4.78
N GLU A 160 -12.11 -18.87 4.87
CA GLU A 160 -11.42 -19.16 6.14
C GLU A 160 -10.44 -18.05 6.61
N ASP A 161 -10.16 -17.03 5.80
CA ASP A 161 -9.19 -15.96 6.13
C ASP A 161 -9.82 -14.61 6.53
N SER A 162 -11.15 -14.53 6.70
CA SER A 162 -11.82 -13.29 7.09
C SER A 162 -11.60 -12.98 8.57
N CYS A 163 -11.13 -11.76 8.89
CA CYS A 163 -11.08 -11.31 10.28
C CYS A 163 -12.49 -11.41 10.90
N PRO A 164 -12.62 -11.83 12.17
CA PRO A 164 -13.91 -11.79 12.85
C PRO A 164 -14.47 -10.36 12.84
N PRO A 165 -15.78 -10.16 12.70
CA PRO A 165 -16.37 -8.83 12.64
C PRO A 165 -16.02 -8.06 13.91
N SER A 166 -15.28 -6.96 13.78
CA SER A 166 -14.97 -6.08 14.91
C SER A 166 -16.23 -5.30 15.30
N SER A 167 -16.56 -5.35 16.58
CA SER A 167 -17.57 -4.45 17.14
C SER A 167 -17.00 -3.03 17.12
N SER A 168 -17.66 -2.14 16.36
CA SER A 168 -17.56 -0.68 16.36
C SER A 168 -16.24 -0.02 15.90
N HIS A 169 -16.18 0.42 14.64
CA HIS A 169 -16.04 1.84 14.22
C HIS A 169 -15.93 1.93 12.68
N PRO A 170 -16.61 2.91 12.01
CA PRO A 170 -16.49 3.10 10.58
C PRO A 170 -15.21 3.87 10.27
N GLY A 171 -14.18 3.16 9.81
CA GLY A 171 -12.87 3.72 9.43
C GLY A 171 -11.77 3.32 10.40
N GLY A 172 -10.85 2.48 9.95
CA GLY A 172 -9.65 2.12 10.69
C GLY A 172 -8.82 3.38 10.94
N ILE A 173 -8.75 3.79 12.20
CA ILE A 173 -7.81 4.78 12.70
C ILE A 173 -6.71 3.99 13.37
N ILE A 174 -5.46 4.21 12.98
CA ILE A 174 -4.33 3.56 13.63
C ILE A 174 -4.00 4.25 14.96
N ASP A 175 -3.90 3.47 16.03
CA ASP A 175 -3.25 3.83 17.29
C ASP A 175 -2.10 2.82 17.51
N LEU A 176 -0.85 3.29 17.47
CA LEU A 176 0.33 2.43 17.65
C LEU A 176 0.57 2.01 19.12
N THR A 177 -0.37 2.25 20.03
CA THR A 177 -0.21 1.89 21.45
C THR A 177 -0.67 0.48 21.84
N GLU A 178 -1.32 -0.29 20.96
CA GLU A 178 -1.68 -1.69 21.27
C GLU A 178 -0.51 -2.65 20.97
N GLY A 179 0.53 -2.52 21.78
CA GLY A 179 1.44 -3.61 22.08
C GLY A 179 0.80 -4.59 23.07
N ASP A 180 -0.29 -5.26 22.68
CA ASP A 180 -0.93 -6.24 23.55
C ASP A 180 -0.25 -7.60 23.42
N SER A 181 0.70 -7.78 24.33
CA SER A 181 1.20 -9.01 24.90
C SER A 181 0.45 -10.29 24.48
N CYS A 182 1.05 -11.07 23.58
CA CYS A 182 0.91 -12.53 23.67
C CYS A 182 1.78 -13.00 24.84
N SER A 183 1.13 -13.52 25.88
CA SER A 183 1.73 -14.37 26.89
C SER A 183 0.71 -15.44 27.28
N PRO A 184 1.19 -16.63 27.66
CA PRO A 184 0.94 -17.89 26.96
C PRO A 184 -0.42 -18.53 27.18
#